data_AF-A0A248TG32-F1
#
_entry.id   AF-A0A248TG32-F1
#
_cell.length_a   1.000
_cell.length_b   1.000
_cell.length_c   1.000
_cell.angle_alpha   90.00
_cell.angle_beta   90.00
_cell.angle_gamma   90.00
#
_symmetry.space_group_name_H-M   'P 1'
#
loop_
_entity.id
_entity.type
_entity.pdbx_description
1 polymer ?
#
loop_
_entity_poly.entity_id
_entity_poly.type
_entity_poly.pdbx_seq_one_letter_code
_entity_poly.pdbx_strand_id
1 'polypeptide(L)'
;MRIKKTITNPYAIIGMGLMGQNQFAMIDGMNEQGLMGAVLYFEGYSYYSPPKNNVINLACYDVLFWALSQFQSIEELAEHIAQVNIVGAKIEVLDSIPPMHWIFSDRSGRSIVVEKTKKGLKVHANKIGVMTNSPDFEWQLTHLGIYSTVSADDPEEATWGRYPLEGGDLLSGTFGIPGDFSSPSRFVRAAFMRNHIEPVTNEVGGVRNTFKTLEYCEVAKGAELSDNLSWYTIYTNAMCAQSGTYYYNTYNNHQINAINLFKHDLNAKKVKKYPFLNKESIHFQHK
;
A
#
# COMPACT_ATOMS: atom_id res chain seq x y z
N MET A 1 12.50 -8.17 -23.99
CA MET A 1 11.90 -9.42 -24.53
C MET A 1 10.82 -9.85 -23.53
N ARG A 2 9.52 -9.66 -23.81
CA ARG A 2 8.47 -10.25 -22.95
C ARG A 2 8.62 -11.77 -23.07
N ILE A 3 8.85 -12.46 -21.97
CA ILE A 3 8.89 -13.92 -21.95
C ILE A 3 7.47 -14.38 -22.27
N LYS A 4 7.27 -14.88 -23.50
CA LYS A 4 5.98 -15.17 -24.12
C LYS A 4 5.30 -16.39 -23.49
N LYS A 5 4.86 -16.30 -22.23
CA LYS A 5 3.87 -17.22 -21.67
C LYS A 5 2.61 -16.43 -21.37
N THR A 6 1.56 -16.70 -22.13
CA THR A 6 0.24 -16.15 -21.84
C THR A 6 -0.29 -16.84 -20.59
N ILE A 7 -0.56 -16.06 -19.55
CA ILE A 7 -1.21 -16.53 -18.32
C ILE A 7 -2.69 -16.19 -18.45
N THR A 8 -3.55 -17.19 -18.30
CA THR A 8 -5.01 -16.97 -18.31
C THR A 8 -5.44 -16.60 -16.90
N ASN A 9 -6.24 -15.54 -16.78
CA ASN A 9 -6.73 -15.05 -15.52
C ASN A 9 -8.07 -15.74 -15.15
N PRO A 10 -8.12 -16.63 -14.16
CA PRO A 10 -9.37 -17.20 -13.64
C PRO A 10 -10.23 -16.24 -12.83
N TYR A 11 -9.68 -15.13 -12.32
CA TYR A 11 -10.38 -14.23 -11.40
C TYR A 11 -10.58 -12.84 -11.99
N ALA A 12 -11.77 -12.27 -11.83
CA ALA A 12 -11.98 -10.87 -12.11
C ALA A 12 -11.20 -9.99 -11.11
N ILE A 13 -10.64 -8.88 -11.61
CA ILE A 13 -9.78 -7.97 -10.85
C ILE A 13 -10.29 -6.53 -11.02
N ILE A 14 -10.25 -5.76 -9.94
CA ILE A 14 -10.42 -4.30 -9.93
C ILE A 14 -9.20 -3.64 -9.30
N GLY A 15 -8.79 -2.47 -9.80
CA GLY A 15 -7.66 -1.75 -9.25
C GLY A 15 -7.28 -0.51 -10.03
N MET A 16 -6.28 0.21 -9.53
CA MET A 16 -5.66 1.35 -10.19
C MET A 16 -4.37 0.93 -10.91
N GLY A 17 -4.03 1.61 -12.00
CA GLY A 17 -2.78 1.33 -12.71
C GLY A 17 -2.38 2.39 -13.71
N LEU A 18 -1.16 2.24 -14.20
CA LEU A 18 -0.58 3.05 -15.27
C LEU A 18 -0.93 2.42 -16.62
N MET A 19 -1.34 3.25 -17.58
CA MET A 19 -1.70 2.85 -18.94
C MET A 19 -0.71 3.47 -19.92
N GLY A 20 0.12 2.64 -20.54
CA GLY A 20 0.89 2.96 -21.73
C GLY A 20 0.08 2.80 -23.01
N GLN A 21 0.73 2.87 -24.16
CA GLN A 21 0.08 2.64 -25.45
C GLN A 21 -0.31 1.17 -25.62
N ASN A 22 0.57 0.25 -25.22
CA ASN A 22 0.40 -1.20 -25.37
C ASN A 22 0.71 -1.98 -24.07
N GLN A 23 0.71 -1.29 -22.94
CA GLN A 23 1.02 -1.84 -21.64
C GLN A 23 0.09 -1.30 -20.56
N PHE A 24 -0.30 -2.18 -19.64
CA PHE A 24 -0.93 -1.81 -18.39
C PHE A 24 -0.06 -2.33 -17.24
N ALA A 25 0.17 -1.50 -16.23
CA ALA A 25 0.87 -1.89 -15.00
C ALA A 25 -0.02 -1.53 -13.81
N MET A 26 -0.45 -2.53 -13.05
CA MET A 26 -1.30 -2.33 -11.88
C MET A 26 -0.47 -1.81 -10.70
N ILE A 27 -0.98 -0.81 -9.99
CA ILE A 27 -0.34 -0.22 -8.80
C ILE A 27 -0.95 -0.77 -7.53
N ASP A 28 -2.27 -0.96 -7.51
CA ASP A 28 -3.02 -1.58 -6.42
C ASP A 28 -4.29 -2.21 -6.98
N GLY A 29 -4.89 -3.12 -6.20
CA GLY A 29 -6.15 -3.74 -6.58
C GLY A 29 -6.50 -4.95 -5.74
N MET A 30 -7.62 -5.57 -6.10
CA MET A 30 -8.10 -6.81 -5.52
C MET A 30 -8.83 -7.67 -6.55
N ASN A 31 -8.95 -8.97 -6.24
CA ASN A 31 -9.71 -9.90 -7.05
C ASN A 31 -11.05 -10.29 -6.40
N GLU A 32 -11.89 -11.01 -7.16
CA GLU A 32 -13.21 -11.49 -6.71
C GLU A 32 -13.15 -12.46 -5.50
N GLN A 33 -11.99 -13.06 -5.25
CA GLN A 33 -11.76 -13.93 -4.10
C GLN A 33 -11.37 -13.15 -2.83
N GLY A 34 -11.11 -11.84 -2.97
CA GLY A 34 -10.77 -10.95 -1.88
C GLY A 34 -9.29 -10.93 -1.51
N LEU A 35 -8.41 -11.43 -2.39
CA LEU A 35 -6.99 -11.11 -2.33
C LEU A 35 -6.81 -9.67 -2.79
N MET A 36 -6.10 -8.87 -2.00
CA MET A 36 -5.81 -7.46 -2.22
C MET A 36 -4.30 -7.27 -2.25
N GLY A 37 -3.81 -6.25 -2.96
CA GLY A 37 -2.40 -5.89 -2.90
C GLY A 37 -2.08 -4.53 -3.48
N ALA A 38 -0.86 -4.07 -3.21
CA ALA A 38 -0.32 -2.82 -3.71
C ALA A 38 1.19 -2.92 -3.95
N VAL A 39 1.69 -2.09 -4.87
CA VAL A 39 3.10 -1.93 -5.23
C VAL A 39 3.58 -0.57 -4.75
N LEU A 40 4.66 -0.54 -3.96
CA LEU A 40 5.28 0.70 -3.50
C LEU A 40 6.75 0.75 -3.89
N TYR A 41 7.32 1.96 -3.92
CA TYR A 41 8.72 2.19 -4.25
C TYR A 41 9.67 1.55 -3.23
N PHE A 42 10.76 0.94 -3.71
CA PHE A 42 11.78 0.30 -2.86
C PHE A 42 13.21 0.69 -3.27
N GLU A 43 13.41 2.00 -3.42
CA GLU A 43 14.61 2.65 -3.93
C GLU A 43 15.87 2.23 -3.14
N GLY A 44 16.96 1.92 -3.85
CA GLY A 44 18.24 1.49 -3.25
C GLY A 44 18.29 0.06 -2.68
N TYR A 45 17.15 -0.62 -2.49
CA TYR A 45 17.09 -1.96 -1.89
C TYR A 45 16.63 -3.06 -2.86
N SER A 46 15.76 -2.73 -3.82
CA SER A 46 15.28 -3.70 -4.81
C SER A 46 16.44 -4.24 -5.68
N TYR A 47 16.39 -5.52 -6.03
CA TYR A 47 17.42 -6.17 -6.85
C TYR A 47 16.84 -7.25 -7.76
N TYR A 48 16.82 -7.00 -9.06
CA TYR A 48 16.23 -7.94 -10.01
C TYR A 48 17.28 -8.85 -10.66
N SER A 49 16.90 -10.10 -10.90
CA SER A 49 17.76 -11.09 -11.54
C SER A 49 17.55 -11.10 -13.06
N PRO A 50 18.55 -11.52 -13.87
CA PRO A 50 18.29 -11.84 -15.26
C PRO A 50 17.28 -12.99 -15.38
N PRO A 51 16.62 -13.16 -16.54
CA PRO A 51 15.75 -14.30 -16.80
C PRO A 51 16.43 -15.65 -16.51
N LYS A 52 15.67 -16.59 -15.95
CA LYS A 52 16.12 -17.95 -15.63
C LYS A 52 15.28 -18.99 -16.38
N ASN A 53 15.91 -20.10 -16.76
CA ASN A 53 15.21 -21.24 -17.36
C ASN A 53 14.39 -22.00 -16.30
N ASN A 54 13.34 -22.70 -16.75
CA ASN A 54 12.50 -23.61 -15.93
C ASN A 54 11.82 -22.97 -14.71
N VAL A 55 11.68 -21.64 -14.67
CA VAL A 55 10.92 -20.91 -13.65
C VAL A 55 10.01 -19.88 -14.30
N ILE A 56 8.98 -19.44 -13.57
CA ILE A 56 8.17 -18.31 -14.01
C ILE A 56 9.00 -17.04 -13.82
N ASN A 57 9.21 -16.31 -14.91
CA ASN A 57 9.87 -15.02 -14.89
C ASN A 57 8.81 -13.92 -14.95
N LEU A 58 8.70 -13.12 -13.90
CA LEU A 58 7.78 -12.00 -13.83
C LEU A 58 8.56 -10.69 -13.97
N ALA A 59 8.07 -9.79 -14.82
CA ALA A 59 8.52 -8.40 -14.73
C ALA A 59 8.15 -7.85 -13.35
N CYS A 60 8.98 -6.98 -12.76
CA CYS A 60 8.68 -6.38 -11.46
C CYS A 60 7.28 -5.76 -11.38
N TYR A 61 6.84 -5.08 -12.44
CA TYR A 61 5.50 -4.47 -12.52
C TYR A 61 4.34 -5.48 -12.72
N ASP A 62 4.62 -6.74 -13.08
CA ASP A 62 3.59 -7.77 -13.31
C ASP A 62 3.29 -8.60 -12.05
N VAL A 63 4.11 -8.50 -10.99
CA VAL A 63 4.00 -9.33 -9.78
C VAL A 63 2.63 -9.18 -9.11
N LEU A 64 2.14 -7.95 -8.93
CA LEU A 64 0.82 -7.68 -8.35
C LEU A 64 -0.30 -8.28 -9.20
N PHE A 65 -0.30 -7.98 -10.50
CA PHE A 65 -1.36 -8.46 -11.39
C PHE A 65 -1.36 -9.98 -11.50
N TRP A 66 -0.18 -10.60 -11.58
CA TRP A 66 -0.02 -12.05 -11.54
C TRP A 66 -0.62 -12.64 -10.25
N ALA A 67 -0.26 -12.09 -9.09
CA ALA A 67 -0.78 -12.56 -7.80
C ALA A 67 -2.31 -12.49 -7.73
N LEU A 68 -2.89 -11.32 -8.05
CA LEU A 68 -4.33 -11.12 -8.07
C LEU A 68 -5.05 -11.98 -9.11
N SER A 69 -4.37 -12.32 -10.20
CA SER A 69 -4.96 -13.17 -11.25
C SER A 69 -4.97 -14.65 -10.91
N GLN A 70 -4.02 -15.14 -10.10
CA GLN A 70 -3.81 -16.59 -9.96
C GLN A 70 -4.24 -17.15 -8.62
N PHE A 71 -4.34 -16.34 -7.56
CA PHE A 71 -4.51 -16.85 -6.19
C PHE A 71 -5.70 -16.25 -5.45
N GLN A 72 -6.26 -17.04 -4.53
CA GLN A 72 -7.43 -16.66 -3.74
C GLN A 72 -7.06 -16.10 -2.36
N SER A 73 -5.89 -16.48 -1.84
CA SER A 73 -5.49 -16.22 -0.46
C SER A 73 -3.99 -15.98 -0.31
N ILE A 74 -3.61 -15.43 0.83
CA ILE A 74 -2.21 -15.27 1.23
C ILE A 74 -1.50 -16.62 1.40
N GLU A 75 -2.21 -17.66 1.83
CA GLU A 75 -1.63 -19.01 1.96
C GLU A 75 -1.11 -19.49 0.60
N GLU A 76 -2.00 -19.49 -0.38
CA GLU A 76 -1.73 -19.96 -1.73
C GLU A 76 -0.66 -19.09 -2.42
N LEU A 77 -0.75 -17.76 -2.27
CA LEU A 77 0.22 -16.83 -2.85
C LEU A 77 1.62 -17.06 -2.26
N ALA A 78 1.74 -17.24 -0.95
CA ALA A 78 3.04 -17.40 -0.28
C ALA A 78 3.81 -18.63 -0.75
N GLU A 79 3.11 -19.74 -1.02
CA GLU A 79 3.70 -20.98 -1.53
C GLU A 79 4.29 -20.81 -2.95
N HIS A 80 3.67 -19.97 -3.78
CA HIS A 80 4.03 -19.83 -5.19
C HIS A 80 4.98 -18.66 -5.46
N ILE A 81 4.80 -17.52 -4.78
CA ILE A 81 5.60 -16.33 -5.04
C ILE A 81 7.07 -16.54 -4.67
N ALA A 82 7.37 -17.39 -3.69
CA ALA A 82 8.75 -17.73 -3.32
C ALA A 82 9.53 -18.42 -4.45
N GLN A 83 8.82 -18.99 -5.44
CA GLN A 83 9.40 -19.81 -6.52
C GLN A 83 9.60 -19.03 -7.83
N VAL A 84 9.12 -17.78 -7.92
CA VAL A 84 9.23 -16.98 -9.14
C VAL A 84 10.59 -16.28 -9.25
N ASN A 85 11.00 -15.98 -10.48
CA ASN A 85 12.13 -15.10 -10.75
C ASN A 85 11.62 -13.70 -11.13
N ILE A 86 11.90 -12.70 -10.30
CA ILE A 86 11.52 -11.32 -10.59
C ILE A 86 12.63 -10.65 -11.40
N VAL A 87 12.26 -10.18 -12.59
CA VAL A 87 13.12 -9.56 -13.59
C VAL A 87 12.82 -8.07 -13.68
N GLY A 88 13.87 -7.26 -13.78
CA GLY A 88 13.74 -5.82 -13.94
C GLY A 88 13.31 -5.50 -15.36
N ALA A 89 12.21 -4.77 -15.52
CA ALA A 89 11.72 -4.34 -16.81
C ALA A 89 11.13 -2.92 -16.71
N LYS A 90 11.32 -2.13 -17.77
CA LYS A 90 10.74 -0.79 -17.86
C LYS A 90 9.24 -0.87 -18.12
N ILE A 91 8.51 0.10 -17.57
CA ILE A 91 7.13 0.41 -17.95
C ILE A 91 7.20 1.48 -19.05
N GLU A 92 6.36 1.40 -20.09
CA GLU A 92 6.34 2.32 -21.23
C GLU A 92 6.30 3.81 -20.84
N VAL A 93 5.64 4.12 -19.72
CA VAL A 93 5.48 5.50 -19.22
C VAL A 93 6.57 5.95 -18.25
N LEU A 94 7.58 5.11 -17.98
CA LEU A 94 8.68 5.41 -17.06
C LEU A 94 10.04 5.28 -17.78
N ASP A 95 10.96 6.19 -17.47
CA ASP A 95 12.29 6.22 -18.10
C ASP A 95 13.25 5.17 -17.54
N SER A 96 12.99 4.67 -16.33
CA SER A 96 13.83 3.71 -15.60
C SER A 96 13.05 2.45 -15.21
N ILE A 97 13.77 1.43 -14.75
CA ILE A 97 13.15 0.25 -14.13
C ILE A 97 12.73 0.68 -12.72
N PRO A 98 11.43 0.65 -12.38
CA PRO A 98 10.99 1.09 -11.07
C PRO A 98 11.45 0.11 -9.98
N PRO A 99 12.02 0.60 -8.87
CA PRO A 99 12.33 -0.23 -7.72
C PRO A 99 11.06 -0.48 -6.92
N MET A 100 10.71 -1.75 -6.70
CA MET A 100 9.39 -2.14 -6.19
C MET A 100 9.50 -3.17 -5.07
N HIS A 101 8.57 -3.07 -4.12
CA HIS A 101 8.17 -4.15 -3.21
C HIS A 101 6.64 -4.19 -3.10
N TRP A 102 6.10 -5.28 -2.56
CA TRP A 102 4.65 -5.56 -2.61
C TRP A 102 4.09 -5.88 -1.25
N ILE A 103 2.90 -5.38 -0.96
CA ILE A 103 2.08 -5.79 0.18
C ILE A 103 0.85 -6.51 -0.35
N PHE A 104 0.46 -7.59 0.31
CA PHE A 104 -0.78 -8.32 0.02
C PHE A 104 -1.56 -8.54 1.30
N SER A 105 -2.89 -8.60 1.19
CA SER A 105 -3.80 -8.99 2.27
C SER A 105 -4.99 -9.78 1.72
N ASP A 106 -5.62 -10.64 2.52
CA ASP A 106 -6.81 -11.39 2.10
C ASP A 106 -7.99 -11.26 3.10
N ARG A 107 -9.11 -11.94 2.81
CA ARG A 107 -10.30 -11.96 3.67
C ARG A 107 -10.08 -12.48 5.09
N SER A 108 -9.00 -13.22 5.34
CA SER A 108 -8.66 -13.68 6.70
C SER A 108 -8.06 -12.57 7.57
N GLY A 109 -7.73 -11.41 6.97
CA GLY A 109 -7.04 -10.31 7.65
C GLY A 109 -5.53 -10.52 7.76
N ARG A 110 -4.99 -11.60 7.19
CA ARG A 110 -3.54 -11.82 7.10
C ARG A 110 -2.94 -10.92 6.03
N SER A 111 -1.72 -10.46 6.29
CA SER A 111 -0.95 -9.64 5.36
C SER A 111 0.47 -10.18 5.23
N ILE A 112 1.06 -10.01 4.04
CA ILE A 112 2.48 -10.27 3.78
C ILE A 112 3.14 -9.09 3.06
N VAL A 113 4.44 -8.95 3.27
CA VAL A 113 5.31 -8.08 2.48
C VAL A 113 6.27 -8.95 1.67
N VAL A 114 6.45 -8.63 0.40
CA VAL A 114 7.33 -9.36 -0.51
C VAL A 114 8.42 -8.42 -1.00
N GLU A 115 9.67 -8.77 -0.72
CA GLU A 115 10.83 -7.94 -1.03
C GLU A 115 11.88 -8.75 -1.78
N LYS A 116 12.29 -8.23 -2.94
CA LYS A 116 13.39 -8.81 -3.72
C LYS A 116 14.63 -7.95 -3.54
N THR A 117 15.60 -8.43 -2.76
CA THR A 117 16.88 -7.76 -2.50
C THR A 117 18.06 -8.56 -3.04
N LYS A 118 19.28 -8.02 -2.87
CA LYS A 118 20.53 -8.75 -3.17
C LYS A 118 20.65 -10.07 -2.40
N LYS A 119 20.02 -10.18 -1.22
CA LYS A 119 20.00 -11.39 -0.39
C LYS A 119 19.04 -12.46 -0.90
N GLY A 120 18.11 -12.11 -1.81
CA GLY A 120 17.11 -13.04 -2.33
C GLY A 120 15.71 -12.44 -2.36
N LEU A 121 14.74 -13.27 -2.74
CA LEU A 121 13.32 -12.96 -2.60
C LEU A 121 12.89 -13.39 -1.19
N LYS A 122 12.31 -12.48 -0.43
CA LYS A 122 11.78 -12.75 0.91
C LYS A 122 10.28 -12.49 0.94
N VAL A 123 9.58 -13.32 1.68
CA VAL A 123 8.16 -13.16 2.02
C VAL A 123 8.07 -13.01 3.54
N HIS A 124 7.61 -11.87 4.01
CA HIS A 124 7.51 -11.53 5.43
C HIS A 124 6.05 -11.61 5.87
N ALA A 125 5.78 -12.29 6.98
CA ALA A 125 4.50 -12.15 7.65
C ALA A 125 4.37 -10.72 8.20
N ASN A 126 3.33 -9.99 7.80
CA ASN A 126 3.11 -8.60 8.21
C ASN A 126 2.05 -8.53 9.30
N LYS A 127 2.48 -8.68 10.55
CA LYS A 127 1.60 -8.60 11.73
C LYS A 127 1.23 -7.17 12.13
N ILE A 128 2.02 -6.18 11.70
CA ILE A 128 1.75 -4.76 11.97
C ILE A 128 0.72 -4.17 10.99
N GLY A 129 0.59 -4.78 9.80
CA GLY A 129 -0.37 -4.43 8.76
C GLY A 129 -0.07 -3.14 8.00
N VAL A 130 1.20 -2.73 7.93
CA VAL A 130 1.69 -1.51 7.28
C VAL A 130 2.89 -1.83 6.40
N MET A 131 3.04 -1.10 5.30
CA MET A 131 4.25 -1.07 4.47
C MET A 131 4.40 0.34 3.87
N THR A 132 5.62 0.86 3.79
CA THR A 132 5.91 2.16 3.17
C THR A 132 6.90 1.98 2.02
N ASN A 133 8.16 2.39 2.18
CA ASN A 133 9.21 2.26 1.19
C ASN A 133 10.47 1.76 1.91
N SER A 134 11.64 2.02 1.33
CA SER A 134 12.95 1.72 1.94
C SER A 134 13.11 2.34 3.35
N PRO A 135 13.92 1.75 4.25
CA PRO A 135 14.66 0.48 4.14
C PRO A 135 13.79 -0.78 4.08
N ASP A 136 14.42 -1.96 4.09
CA ASP A 136 13.71 -3.25 4.10
C ASP A 136 12.76 -3.42 5.30
N PHE A 137 11.79 -4.31 5.16
CA PHE A 137 10.72 -4.48 6.14
C PHE A 137 11.21 -4.92 7.52
N GLU A 138 12.26 -5.75 7.57
CA GLU A 138 12.89 -6.18 8.83
C GLU A 138 13.50 -4.99 9.59
N TRP A 139 14.14 -4.07 8.88
CA TRP A 139 14.65 -2.83 9.47
C TRP A 139 13.50 -1.96 9.99
N GLN A 140 12.43 -1.77 9.21
CA GLN A 140 11.27 -0.97 9.62
C GLN A 140 10.66 -1.49 10.93
N LEU A 141 10.53 -2.81 11.07
CA LEU A 141 10.06 -3.44 12.30
C LEU A 141 11.03 -3.25 13.48
N THR A 142 12.33 -3.33 13.24
CA THR A 142 13.34 -3.08 14.28
C THR A 142 13.30 -1.62 14.74
N HIS A 143 13.13 -0.68 13.80
CA HIS A 143 13.05 0.75 14.06
C HIS A 143 11.84 1.12 14.94
N LEU A 144 10.71 0.41 14.82
CA LEU A 144 9.56 0.62 15.70
C LEU A 144 9.88 0.48 17.19
N GLY A 145 10.91 -0.29 17.57
CA GLY A 145 11.30 -0.48 18.96
C GLY A 145 11.66 0.82 19.69
N ILE A 146 12.14 1.83 18.97
CA ILE A 146 12.46 3.16 19.53
C ILE A 146 11.20 3.89 20.03
N TYR A 147 10.03 3.55 19.48
CA TYR A 147 8.73 4.17 19.80
C TYR A 147 7.90 3.32 20.77
N SER A 148 8.51 2.35 21.45
CA SER A 148 7.82 1.43 22.36
C SER A 148 7.14 2.10 23.57
N THR A 149 7.52 3.34 23.89
CA THR A 149 6.94 4.14 24.97
C THR A 149 5.85 5.11 24.52
N VAL A 150 5.61 5.25 23.21
CA VAL A 150 4.55 6.09 22.66
C VAL A 150 3.20 5.45 22.99
N SER A 151 2.27 6.25 23.51
CA SER A 151 0.93 5.79 23.92
C SER A 151 -0.16 6.73 23.43
N ALA A 152 -1.39 6.21 23.37
CA ALA A 152 -2.59 7.04 23.20
C ALA A 152 -3.00 7.74 24.50
N ASP A 153 -2.55 7.22 25.65
CA ASP A 153 -2.80 7.79 26.98
C ASP A 153 -1.73 8.82 27.34
N ASP A 154 -2.12 9.83 28.13
CA ASP A 154 -1.18 10.81 28.67
C ASP A 154 -0.17 10.13 29.62
N PRO A 155 1.09 10.60 29.64
CA PRO A 155 2.12 10.05 30.51
C PRO A 155 1.78 10.28 31.98
N GLU A 156 2.18 9.34 32.83
CA GLU A 156 2.11 9.52 34.28
C GLU A 156 3.03 10.67 34.73
N GLU A 157 2.69 11.30 35.87
CA GLU A 157 3.55 12.28 36.52
C GLU A 157 4.92 11.68 36.85
N ALA A 158 5.98 12.45 36.63
CA ALA A 158 7.35 12.02 36.90
C ALA A 158 7.97 12.88 38.00
N THR A 159 9.03 12.38 38.64
CA THR A 159 9.85 13.19 39.55
C THR A 159 11.32 13.03 39.19
N TRP A 160 12.00 14.14 38.94
CA TRP A 160 13.43 14.16 38.67
C TRP A 160 14.19 14.68 39.90
N GLY A 161 14.86 13.76 40.60
CA GLY A 161 15.50 14.06 41.88
C GLY A 161 14.47 14.43 42.95
N ARG A 162 14.37 15.72 43.30
CA ARG A 162 13.38 16.26 44.25
C ARG A 162 12.37 17.21 43.60
N TYR A 163 12.39 17.32 42.28
CA TYR A 163 11.50 18.21 41.53
C TYR A 163 10.39 17.38 40.86
N PRO A 164 9.12 17.56 41.25
CA PRO A 164 8.02 16.93 40.54
C PRO A 164 7.89 17.57 39.15
N LEU A 165 7.77 16.74 38.13
CA LEU A 165 7.38 17.12 36.80
C LEU A 165 5.86 16.96 36.75
N GLU A 166 5.15 18.08 36.75
CA GLU A 166 3.73 18.08 36.41
C GLU A 166 3.60 17.39 35.04
N GLY A 167 2.63 16.46 34.93
CA GLY A 167 2.42 15.67 33.71
C GLY A 167 2.36 16.55 32.46
N GLY A 168 2.80 16.01 31.33
CA GLY A 168 2.85 16.76 30.08
C GLY A 168 1.49 17.34 29.67
N ASP A 169 1.49 18.35 28.80
CA ASP A 169 0.26 18.91 28.23
C ASP A 169 -0.68 17.81 27.69
N LEU A 170 -1.98 18.11 27.62
CA LEU A 170 -2.98 17.21 27.03
C LEU A 170 -2.49 16.63 25.68
N LEU A 171 -2.65 15.31 25.48
CA LEU A 171 -2.24 14.56 24.29
C LEU A 171 -0.72 14.36 24.15
N SER A 172 0.02 14.44 25.26
CA SER A 172 1.49 14.28 25.25
C SER A 172 1.97 12.82 25.18
N GLY A 173 1.08 11.83 25.31
CA GLY A 173 1.41 10.40 25.17
C GLY A 173 2.04 10.04 23.81
N THR A 174 1.72 10.83 22.79
CA THR A 174 2.24 10.66 21.42
C THR A 174 3.53 11.42 21.14
N PHE A 175 4.10 12.10 22.14
CA PHE A 175 5.36 12.82 22.00
C PHE A 175 6.46 11.88 21.51
N GLY A 176 7.18 12.31 20.48
CA GLY A 176 8.24 11.53 19.85
C GLY A 176 7.87 10.90 18.50
N ILE A 177 6.58 10.78 18.16
CA ILE A 177 6.19 10.36 16.79
C ILE A 177 6.79 11.34 15.76
N PRO A 178 7.53 10.87 14.74
CA PRO A 178 8.21 11.74 13.81
C PRO A 178 7.23 12.37 12.81
N GLY A 179 7.45 13.66 12.51
CA GLY A 179 6.56 14.48 11.66
C GLY A 179 6.99 14.64 10.20
N ASP A 180 8.19 14.21 9.81
CA ASP A 180 8.70 14.34 8.43
C ASP A 180 8.07 13.32 7.46
N PHE A 181 8.28 13.48 6.16
CA PHE A 181 7.68 12.62 5.12
C PHE A 181 8.55 11.42 4.71
N SER A 182 9.66 11.15 5.41
CA SER A 182 10.48 9.98 5.13
C SER A 182 9.69 8.68 5.31
N SER A 183 10.15 7.64 4.63
CA SER A 183 9.53 6.32 4.69
C SER A 183 9.50 5.73 6.10
N PRO A 184 10.60 5.77 6.91
CA PRO A 184 10.55 5.35 8.31
C PRO A 184 9.54 6.13 9.14
N SER A 185 9.48 7.45 8.98
CA SER A 185 8.55 8.29 9.76
C SER A 185 7.09 8.01 9.41
N ARG A 186 6.76 7.87 8.12
CA ARG A 186 5.43 7.42 7.68
C ARG A 186 5.10 6.01 8.16
N PHE A 187 6.07 5.11 8.24
CA PHE A 187 5.86 3.75 8.75
C PHE A 187 5.44 3.78 10.23
N VAL A 188 6.14 4.57 11.06
CA VAL A 188 5.81 4.76 12.48
C VAL A 188 4.41 5.35 12.63
N ARG A 189 4.10 6.43 11.90
CA ARG A 189 2.78 7.09 11.93
C ARG A 189 1.64 6.16 11.55
N ALA A 190 1.78 5.44 10.44
CA ALA A 190 0.76 4.49 9.99
C ALA A 190 0.62 3.29 10.94
N ALA A 191 1.74 2.76 11.47
CA ALA A 191 1.73 1.66 12.43
C ALA A 191 1.05 2.08 13.74
N PHE A 192 1.35 3.28 14.25
CA PHE A 192 0.69 3.80 15.44
C PHE A 192 -0.81 3.96 15.21
N MET A 193 -1.21 4.70 14.17
CA MET A 193 -2.62 4.96 13.86
C MET A 193 -3.42 3.67 13.66
N ARG A 194 -2.92 2.73 12.86
CA ARG A 194 -3.62 1.46 12.60
C ARG A 194 -3.91 0.66 13.88
N ASN A 195 -3.02 0.73 14.88
CA ASN A 195 -3.12 -0.09 16.08
C ASN A 195 -3.75 0.64 17.28
N HIS A 196 -4.04 1.94 17.17
CA HIS A 196 -4.64 2.74 18.25
C HIS A 196 -5.94 3.45 17.85
N ILE A 197 -6.25 3.57 16.56
CA ILE A 197 -7.54 4.12 16.12
C ILE A 197 -8.70 3.24 16.60
N GLU A 198 -9.80 3.86 17.05
CA GLU A 198 -10.96 3.14 17.57
C GLU A 198 -11.50 2.13 16.54
N PRO A 199 -11.65 0.84 16.91
CA PRO A 199 -12.10 -0.19 16.00
C PRO A 199 -13.56 0.01 15.61
N VAL A 200 -13.89 -0.39 14.38
CA VAL A 200 -15.22 -0.25 13.79
C VAL A 200 -15.63 -1.57 13.14
N THR A 201 -16.92 -1.89 13.20
CA THR A 201 -17.46 -3.19 12.74
C THR A 201 -18.16 -3.12 11.38
N ASN A 202 -18.27 -1.93 10.79
CA ASN A 202 -18.91 -1.74 9.48
C ASN A 202 -17.92 -1.20 8.44
N GLU A 203 -18.17 -1.52 7.17
CA GLU A 203 -17.30 -1.16 6.05
C GLU A 203 -17.09 0.34 5.91
N VAL A 204 -18.14 1.16 6.06
CA VAL A 204 -18.02 2.63 5.95
C VAL A 204 -17.09 3.19 7.03
N GLY A 205 -17.21 2.70 8.26
CA GLY A 205 -16.28 3.02 9.34
C GLY A 205 -14.85 2.56 9.00
N GLY A 206 -14.67 1.36 8.45
CA GLY A 206 -13.36 0.82 8.07
C GLY A 206 -12.69 1.63 6.97
N VAL A 207 -13.46 2.07 5.97
CA VAL A 207 -13.03 3.02 4.94
C VAL A 207 -12.59 4.32 5.60
N ARG A 208 -13.42 4.92 6.47
CA ARG A 208 -13.07 6.15 7.20
C ARG A 208 -11.76 6.02 7.97
N ASN A 209 -11.57 4.92 8.72
CA ASN A 209 -10.37 4.70 9.52
C ASN A 209 -9.12 4.49 8.64
N THR A 210 -9.26 3.80 7.50
CA THR A 210 -8.19 3.65 6.50
C THR A 210 -7.75 5.01 5.96
N PHE A 211 -8.70 5.85 5.53
CA PHE A 211 -8.40 7.19 5.03
C PHE A 211 -7.76 8.07 6.12
N LYS A 212 -8.28 8.07 7.35
CA LYS A 212 -7.68 8.82 8.48
C LYS A 212 -6.24 8.40 8.78
N THR A 213 -5.95 7.10 8.69
CA THR A 213 -4.59 6.57 8.87
C THR A 213 -3.66 7.08 7.76
N LEU A 214 -4.11 7.07 6.51
CA LEU A 214 -3.30 7.48 5.36
C LEU A 214 -3.16 9.01 5.24
N GLU A 215 -4.17 9.78 5.65
CA GLU A 215 -4.11 11.25 5.77
C GLU A 215 -2.96 11.70 6.69
N TYR A 216 -2.71 10.96 7.78
CA TYR A 216 -1.59 11.24 8.68
C TYR A 216 -0.20 11.03 8.04
N CYS A 217 -0.16 10.37 6.89
CA CYS A 217 1.04 10.10 6.11
C CYS A 217 1.08 10.89 4.79
N GLU A 218 0.06 11.72 4.51
CA GLU A 218 -0.12 12.38 3.23
C GLU A 218 0.89 13.50 3.00
N VAL A 219 1.43 13.59 1.78
CA VAL A 219 2.41 14.62 1.40
C VAL A 219 1.72 15.66 0.53
N ALA A 220 1.67 16.91 1.01
CA ALA A 220 1.12 18.04 0.27
C ALA A 220 2.07 18.49 -0.86
N LYS A 221 1.52 19.01 -1.97
CA LYS A 221 2.35 19.60 -3.04
C LYS A 221 3.20 20.73 -2.49
N GLY A 222 4.51 20.66 -2.76
CA GLY A 222 5.49 21.65 -2.32
C GLY A 222 6.10 21.35 -0.95
N ALA A 223 5.56 20.41 -0.18
CA ALA A 223 6.14 20.01 1.11
C ALA A 223 7.41 19.15 0.93
N GLU A 224 7.49 18.38 -0.15
CA GLU A 224 8.68 17.60 -0.53
C GLU A 224 9.05 17.88 -1.99
N LEU A 225 10.33 18.20 -2.21
CA LEU A 225 10.87 18.57 -3.51
C LEU A 225 12.09 17.70 -3.86
N SER A 226 12.17 17.25 -5.11
CA SER A 226 13.37 16.66 -5.69
C SER A 226 13.48 17.10 -7.14
N ASP A 227 14.65 17.57 -7.55
CA ASP A 227 14.89 18.16 -8.87
C ASP A 227 13.87 19.25 -9.27
N ASN A 228 13.47 20.08 -8.30
CA ASN A 228 12.42 21.11 -8.43
C ASN A 228 11.01 20.60 -8.77
N LEU A 229 10.78 19.28 -8.63
CA LEU A 229 9.46 18.67 -8.77
C LEU A 229 8.90 18.32 -7.40
N SER A 230 7.61 18.59 -7.20
CA SER A 230 6.92 18.19 -5.97
C SER A 230 6.62 16.70 -5.95
N TRP A 231 7.03 16.04 -4.88
CA TRP A 231 6.60 14.71 -4.53
C TRP A 231 5.42 14.84 -3.57
N TYR A 232 4.27 14.31 -3.95
CA TYR A 232 3.01 14.49 -3.23
C TYR A 232 2.12 13.27 -3.40
N THR A 233 1.13 13.13 -2.52
CA THR A 233 0.14 12.05 -2.63
C THR A 233 -0.80 12.33 -3.80
N ILE A 234 -0.76 11.48 -4.84
CA ILE A 234 -1.61 11.65 -6.04
C ILE A 234 -3.05 11.22 -5.75
N TYR A 235 -3.22 10.10 -5.06
CA TYR A 235 -4.51 9.53 -4.67
C TYR A 235 -4.34 8.65 -3.42
N THR A 236 -5.44 8.47 -2.70
CA THR A 236 -5.56 7.53 -1.58
C THR A 236 -6.68 6.55 -1.88
N ASN A 237 -6.47 5.26 -1.57
CA ASN A 237 -7.47 4.22 -1.82
C ASN A 237 -7.70 3.33 -0.59
N ALA A 238 -8.85 2.65 -0.59
CA ALA A 238 -9.19 1.58 0.32
C ALA A 238 -9.94 0.49 -0.44
N MET A 239 -9.81 -0.76 0.00
CA MET A 239 -10.46 -1.91 -0.63
C MET A 239 -11.17 -2.74 0.42
N CYS A 240 -12.39 -3.19 0.14
CA CYS A 240 -13.11 -4.15 0.98
C CYS A 240 -13.16 -5.51 0.30
N ALA A 241 -12.40 -6.47 0.83
CA ALA A 241 -12.31 -7.83 0.31
C ALA A 241 -13.65 -8.59 0.34
N GLN A 242 -14.52 -8.27 1.30
CA GLN A 242 -15.83 -8.91 1.46
C GLN A 242 -16.85 -8.38 0.45
N SER A 243 -16.93 -7.05 0.28
CA SER A 243 -17.92 -6.43 -0.61
C SER A 243 -17.46 -6.34 -2.07
N GLY A 244 -16.16 -6.48 -2.33
CA GLY A 244 -15.58 -6.25 -3.65
C GLY A 244 -15.62 -4.78 -4.07
N THR A 245 -15.72 -3.84 -3.10
CA THR A 245 -15.72 -2.40 -3.38
C THR A 245 -14.32 -1.79 -3.28
N TYR A 246 -13.91 -1.13 -4.35
CA TYR A 246 -12.69 -0.33 -4.45
C TYR A 246 -13.05 1.15 -4.26
N TYR A 247 -12.46 1.80 -3.25
CA TYR A 247 -12.67 3.19 -2.88
C TYR A 247 -11.45 4.02 -3.18
N TYR A 248 -11.61 5.26 -3.64
CA TYR A 248 -10.50 6.20 -3.78
C TYR A 248 -10.94 7.67 -3.71
N ASN A 249 -10.05 8.53 -3.25
CA ASN A 249 -10.10 9.98 -3.50
C ASN A 249 -8.81 10.39 -4.22
N THR A 250 -8.70 11.64 -4.65
CA THR A 250 -7.49 12.16 -5.30
C THR A 250 -7.06 13.46 -4.64
N TYR A 251 -5.81 13.88 -4.89
CA TYR A 251 -5.30 15.15 -4.38
C TYR A 251 -6.22 16.35 -4.68
N ASN A 252 -6.89 16.34 -5.84
CA ASN A 252 -7.78 17.44 -6.26
C ASN A 252 -9.27 17.11 -6.08
N ASN A 253 -9.62 15.95 -5.54
CA ASN A 253 -10.99 15.53 -5.30
C ASN A 253 -11.05 14.71 -4.02
N HIS A 254 -11.43 15.37 -2.93
CA HIS A 254 -11.43 14.76 -1.60
C HIS A 254 -12.64 13.84 -1.38
N GLN A 255 -13.67 13.94 -2.22
CA GLN A 255 -14.80 13.02 -2.16
C GLN A 255 -14.37 11.59 -2.45
N ILE A 256 -14.69 10.67 -1.54
CA ILE A 256 -14.47 9.24 -1.74
C ILE A 256 -15.39 8.75 -2.86
N ASN A 257 -14.79 8.20 -3.90
CA ASN A 257 -15.43 7.55 -5.03
C ASN A 257 -15.37 6.03 -4.84
N ALA A 258 -16.35 5.30 -5.35
CA ALA A 258 -16.43 3.85 -5.17
C ALA A 258 -16.82 3.11 -6.45
N ILE A 259 -16.21 1.96 -6.67
CA ILE A 259 -16.56 1.03 -7.76
C ILE A 259 -16.65 -0.37 -7.16
N ASN A 260 -17.77 -1.06 -7.36
CA ASN A 260 -17.99 -2.42 -6.86
C ASN A 260 -17.81 -3.44 -7.99
N LEU A 261 -16.84 -4.34 -7.83
CA LEU A 261 -16.48 -5.37 -8.82
C LEU A 261 -17.69 -6.27 -9.16
N PHE A 262 -18.47 -6.66 -8.16
CA PHE A 262 -19.62 -7.56 -8.31
C PHE A 262 -20.85 -6.90 -8.94
N LYS A 263 -20.80 -5.60 -9.26
CA LYS A 263 -21.82 -4.92 -10.10
C LYS A 263 -21.53 -5.04 -11.60
N HIS A 264 -20.61 -5.91 -12.00
CA HIS A 264 -20.22 -6.13 -13.40
C HIS A 264 -20.27 -7.60 -13.79
N ASP A 265 -20.32 -7.85 -15.10
CA ASP A 265 -20.09 -9.18 -15.67
C ASP A 265 -18.61 -9.55 -15.50
N LEU A 266 -18.34 -10.47 -14.58
CA LEU A 266 -16.99 -10.95 -14.27
C LEU A 266 -16.39 -11.79 -15.42
N ASN A 267 -17.20 -12.27 -16.36
CA ASN A 267 -16.77 -13.04 -17.53
C ASN A 267 -16.59 -12.19 -18.80
N ALA A 268 -16.72 -10.87 -18.68
CA ALA A 268 -16.61 -9.94 -19.78
C ALA A 268 -15.28 -10.09 -20.53
N LYS A 269 -15.34 -10.09 -21.87
CA LYS A 269 -14.15 -10.25 -22.73
C LYS A 269 -13.34 -8.98 -22.93
N LYS A 270 -13.83 -7.85 -22.43
CA LYS A 270 -13.18 -6.54 -22.56
C LYS A 270 -12.99 -5.93 -21.17
N VAL A 271 -11.81 -5.36 -20.95
CA VAL A 271 -11.51 -4.58 -19.74
C VAL A 271 -12.42 -3.36 -19.70
N LYS A 272 -13.12 -3.18 -18.58
CA LYS A 272 -13.89 -1.97 -18.29
C LYS A 272 -12.98 -0.95 -17.61
N LYS A 273 -13.02 0.29 -18.09
CA LYS A 273 -12.23 1.41 -17.56
C LYS A 273 -13.16 2.46 -16.95
N TYR A 274 -12.73 3.05 -15.85
CA TYR A 274 -13.40 4.18 -15.22
C TYR A 274 -12.52 5.43 -15.33
N PRO A 275 -13.12 6.62 -15.52
CA PRO A 275 -12.35 7.86 -15.49
C PRO A 275 -11.77 8.09 -14.09
N PHE A 276 -10.55 8.63 -14.03
CA PHE A 276 -9.92 9.08 -12.80
C PHE A 276 -10.51 10.44 -12.40
N LEU A 277 -11.39 10.45 -11.39
CA LEU A 277 -12.13 11.64 -10.99
C LEU A 277 -11.25 12.58 -10.17
N ASN A 278 -10.64 13.56 -10.84
CA ASN A 278 -9.65 14.47 -10.26
C ASN A 278 -10.10 15.93 -10.15
N LYS A 279 -11.41 16.17 -10.08
CA LYS A 279 -12.00 17.51 -9.92
C LYS A 279 -12.78 17.53 -8.62
N GLU A 280 -12.59 18.59 -7.83
CA GLU A 280 -13.22 18.73 -6.52
C GLU A 280 -14.74 18.64 -6.62
N SER A 281 -15.32 17.89 -5.69
CA SER A 281 -16.77 17.70 -5.59
C SER A 281 -17.28 18.39 -4.32
N ILE A 282 -17.92 19.55 -4.52
CA ILE A 282 -18.44 20.38 -3.42
C ILE A 282 -19.96 20.26 -3.40
N HIS A 283 -20.50 19.74 -2.29
CA HIS A 283 -21.94 19.67 -2.07
C HIS A 283 -22.46 20.99 -1.46
N PHE A 284 -23.11 21.82 -2.28
CA PHE A 284 -23.74 23.06 -1.84
C PHE A 284 -25.12 22.79 -1.20
N GLN A 285 -25.26 23.03 0.10
CA GLN A 285 -26.48 22.71 0.88
C GLN A 285 -27.60 23.76 0.78
N HIS A 286 -27.37 24.88 0.09
CA HIS A 286 -28.31 26.00 -0.01
C HIS A 286 -29.22 25.92 -1.26
N LYS A 287 -29.45 24.72 -1.79
CA LYS A 287 -30.38 24.46 -2.89
C LYS A 287 -31.54 23.61 -2.42
#